data_AF-A0A6P5FGM9-F1
#
_entry.id   AF-A0A6P5FGM9-F1
#
_cell.length_a   1.000
_cell.length_b   1.000
_cell.length_c   1.000
_cell.angle_alpha   90.00
_cell.angle_beta   90.00
_cell.angle_gamma   90.00
#
_symmetry.space_group_name_H-M   'P 1'
#
loop_
_entity.id
_entity.type
_entity.pdbx_description
1 polymer ?
#
loop_
_entity_poly.entity_id
_entity_poly.type
_entity_poly.pdbx_seq_one_letter_code
_entity_poly.pdbx_strand_id
1 'polypeptide(L)'
;MDAKGGRVQNGFRQWLEAGSDAIPAPDVQILTSGGRKISAHSAVLAAASPVMESILDRAQKRGKSRRVIRILGVPDDAVMAFVRLIYSSGCMSLDEEEEMGRYGLHLLVLSHAYSVGWLKRACEVALALRLTAEGVVDVLLLARQCDAARLYLRCMKLLAKDFAAVKKTEAWQFLQANDPWLELEILQFLQEAELRKKRVGRKRAYRRVYEELGDAMECLQHMYMAREGSKKNHPCSSSACYRNLQLLIQHLAACPRRKACPRCCRMLQLLRLHSALCDDSTQQACRIPLCSHFKLRMQQQKEGKEEADTWQLLVKKVKVARVMSSFSKRKGQEGVHEQFALCTTTARTSD
;
A
#
# COMPACT_ATOMS: atom_id res chain seq x y z
N MET A 1 7.16 37.89 4.73
CA MET A 1 8.32 38.48 4.03
C MET A 1 8.97 37.39 3.20
N ASP A 2 8.82 37.25 1.89
CA ASP A 2 7.93 37.87 0.92
C ASP A 2 7.64 36.85 -0.18
N ALA A 3 6.37 36.82 -0.59
CA ALA A 3 5.87 36.08 -1.72
C ALA A 3 6.42 36.68 -3.03
N LYS A 4 7.49 36.12 -3.58
CA LYS A 4 8.02 36.48 -4.91
C LYS A 4 8.09 35.33 -5.92
N GLY A 5 7.68 34.11 -5.55
CA GLY A 5 7.68 32.94 -6.44
C GLY A 5 6.46 32.81 -7.37
N GLY A 6 5.37 33.55 -7.12
CA GLY A 6 4.10 33.36 -7.83
C GLY A 6 3.84 34.32 -9.01
N ARG A 7 4.66 35.35 -9.21
CA ARG A 7 4.35 36.41 -10.19
C ARG A 7 4.92 36.14 -11.60
N VAL A 8 5.97 35.34 -11.72
CA VAL A 8 6.65 35.08 -13.01
C VAL A 8 6.02 33.91 -13.78
N GLN A 9 5.48 32.89 -13.08
CA GLN A 9 4.77 31.77 -13.72
C GLN A 9 3.51 32.23 -14.47
N ASN A 10 2.83 33.27 -13.98
CA ASN A 10 1.64 33.82 -14.63
C ASN A 10 1.98 34.67 -15.86
N GLY A 11 3.16 35.31 -15.92
CA GLY A 11 3.51 36.20 -17.02
C GLY A 11 3.72 35.49 -18.35
N PHE A 12 4.33 34.30 -18.36
CA PHE A 12 4.57 33.54 -19.60
C PHE A 12 3.31 32.81 -20.10
N ARG A 13 2.48 32.29 -19.19
CA ARG A 13 1.15 31.74 -19.54
C ARG A 13 0.24 32.82 -20.12
N GLN A 14 0.17 33.96 -19.44
CA GLN A 14 -0.63 35.10 -19.90
C GLN A 14 -0.10 35.67 -21.23
N TRP A 15 1.20 35.56 -21.51
CA TRP A 15 1.80 35.96 -22.79
C TRP A 15 1.54 34.95 -23.93
N LEU A 16 1.58 33.64 -23.67
CA LEU A 16 1.16 32.61 -24.64
C LEU A 16 -0.34 32.70 -24.96
N GLU A 17 -1.17 32.97 -23.93
CA GLU A 17 -2.62 33.14 -24.06
C GLU A 17 -3.01 34.49 -24.67
N ALA A 18 -2.15 35.51 -24.60
CA ALA A 18 -2.40 36.85 -25.15
C ALA A 18 -2.18 36.99 -26.66
N GLY A 19 -1.77 35.92 -27.37
CA GLY A 19 -1.82 35.86 -28.84
C GLY A 19 -1.13 37.03 -29.57
N SER A 20 0.00 37.54 -29.05
CA SER A 20 0.76 38.57 -29.77
C SER A 20 1.58 37.92 -30.90
N ASP A 21 1.38 38.40 -32.13
CA ASP A 21 1.86 37.88 -33.44
C ASP A 21 3.40 37.78 -33.67
N ALA A 22 4.23 37.70 -32.64
CA ALA A 22 5.65 37.40 -32.83
C ALA A 22 6.22 36.62 -31.64
N ILE A 23 6.44 35.32 -31.83
CA ILE A 23 7.34 34.55 -30.96
C ILE A 23 8.73 35.20 -31.09
N PRO A 24 9.34 35.71 -30.00
CA PRO A 24 10.67 36.29 -30.05
C PRO A 24 11.66 35.33 -30.68
N ALA A 25 12.60 35.83 -31.46
CA ALA A 25 13.63 34.98 -32.02
C ALA A 25 14.40 34.26 -30.88
N PRO A 26 14.75 32.98 -31.06
CA PRO A 26 15.49 32.23 -30.06
C PRO A 26 16.85 32.88 -29.79
N ASP A 27 17.11 33.15 -28.51
CA ASP A 27 18.23 33.95 -28.01
C ASP A 27 19.26 33.12 -27.23
N VAL A 28 19.03 31.81 -27.10
CA VAL A 28 19.95 30.84 -26.52
C VAL A 28 20.07 29.61 -27.43
N GLN A 29 21.26 29.00 -27.45
CA GLN A 29 21.48 27.70 -28.08
C GLN A 29 21.85 26.64 -27.05
N ILE A 30 21.29 25.45 -27.22
CA ILE A 30 21.73 24.24 -26.53
C ILE A 30 22.60 23.45 -27.50
N LEU A 31 23.82 23.13 -27.07
CA LEU A 31 24.77 22.30 -27.81
C LEU A 31 24.80 20.90 -27.20
N THR A 32 24.51 19.89 -28.02
CA THR A 32 24.52 18.48 -27.61
C THR A 32 25.88 17.80 -27.84
N SER A 33 26.03 16.56 -27.36
CA SER A 33 27.24 15.75 -27.57
C SER A 33 27.55 15.52 -29.05
N GLY A 34 26.51 15.30 -29.89
CA GLY A 34 26.64 15.12 -31.34
C GLY A 34 26.92 16.41 -32.12
N GLY A 35 27.08 17.55 -31.43
CA GLY A 35 27.27 18.86 -32.05
C GLY A 35 25.98 19.51 -32.56
N ARG A 36 24.80 18.92 -32.26
CA ARG A 36 23.51 19.46 -32.69
C ARG A 36 23.22 20.81 -32.00
N LYS A 37 22.84 21.75 -32.87
CA LYS A 37 22.32 23.12 -32.67
C LYS A 37 20.86 23.23 -32.23
N ILE A 38 20.48 23.19 -30.95
CA ILE A 38 19.05 23.37 -30.58
C ILE A 38 18.80 24.84 -30.19
N SER A 39 17.98 25.55 -30.96
CA SER A 39 17.58 26.93 -30.65
C SER A 39 16.46 26.96 -29.61
N ALA A 40 16.57 27.83 -28.60
CA ALA A 40 15.59 27.95 -27.52
C ALA A 40 15.47 29.40 -27.00
N HIS A 41 14.58 29.61 -26.03
CA HIS A 41 14.31 30.90 -25.40
C HIS A 41 14.82 30.92 -23.96
N SER A 42 15.69 31.87 -23.64
CA SER A 42 16.29 32.01 -22.32
C SER A 42 15.24 32.17 -21.22
N ALA A 43 14.18 32.94 -21.49
CA ALA A 43 13.07 33.17 -20.56
C ALA A 43 12.35 31.87 -20.18
N VAL A 44 12.10 30.98 -21.14
CA VAL A 44 11.42 29.70 -20.92
C VAL A 44 12.31 28.77 -20.09
N LEU A 45 13.58 28.63 -20.49
CA LEU A 45 14.53 27.77 -19.79
C LEU A 45 14.81 28.24 -18.36
N ALA A 46 14.96 29.56 -18.16
CA ALA A 46 15.16 30.16 -16.84
C ALA A 46 13.93 29.95 -15.94
N ALA A 47 12.72 30.15 -16.46
CA ALA A 47 11.48 29.94 -15.70
C ALA A 47 11.28 28.47 -15.29
N ALA A 48 11.72 27.52 -16.12
CA ALA A 48 11.57 26.09 -15.87
C ALA A 48 12.67 25.48 -15.00
N SER A 49 13.87 26.08 -14.99
CA SER A 49 15.05 25.52 -14.34
C SER A 49 15.89 26.61 -13.66
N PRO A 50 16.03 26.59 -12.31
CA PRO A 50 16.90 27.53 -11.60
C PRO A 50 18.38 27.33 -11.96
N VAL A 51 18.77 26.12 -12.35
CA VAL A 51 20.13 25.82 -12.82
C VAL A 51 20.39 26.50 -14.15
N MET A 52 19.45 26.40 -15.10
CA MET A 52 19.56 27.09 -16.39
C MET A 52 19.52 28.61 -16.23
N GLU A 53 18.65 29.14 -15.37
CA GLU A 53 18.61 30.57 -15.01
C GLU A 53 20.00 31.05 -14.55
N SER A 54 20.61 30.38 -13.57
CA SER A 54 21.96 30.70 -13.09
C SER A 54 23.02 30.61 -14.20
N ILE A 55 22.94 29.62 -15.10
CA ILE A 55 23.86 29.51 -16.24
C ILE A 55 23.71 30.71 -17.18
N LEU A 56 22.47 31.10 -17.49
CA LEU A 56 22.14 32.21 -18.38
C LEU A 56 22.55 33.56 -17.80
N ASP A 57 22.30 33.79 -16.52
CA ASP A 57 22.70 34.99 -15.80
C ASP A 57 24.23 35.18 -15.80
N ARG A 58 24.98 34.09 -15.55
CA ARG A 58 26.45 34.12 -15.61
C ARG A 58 26.94 34.40 -17.03
N ALA A 59 26.27 33.89 -18.06
CA ALA A 59 26.63 34.16 -19.44
C ALA A 59 26.38 35.63 -19.81
N GLN A 60 25.27 36.21 -19.34
CA GLN A 60 24.93 37.62 -19.55
C GLN A 60 25.94 38.56 -18.87
N LYS A 61 26.31 38.30 -17.61
CA LYS A 61 27.33 39.08 -16.87
C LYS A 61 28.71 39.08 -17.55
N ARG A 62 28.99 38.09 -18.40
CA ARG A 62 30.25 37.98 -19.16
C ARG A 62 30.20 38.67 -20.53
N GLY A 63 29.13 39.41 -20.85
CA GLY A 63 29.02 40.18 -22.09
C GLY A 63 28.95 39.33 -23.36
N LYS A 64 28.56 38.05 -23.27
CA LYS A 64 28.47 37.17 -24.45
C LYS A 64 27.21 37.49 -25.25
N SER A 65 27.35 37.86 -26.53
CA SER A 65 26.21 38.18 -27.40
C SER A 65 25.31 36.97 -27.71
N ARG A 66 25.86 35.75 -27.69
CA ARG A 66 25.12 34.49 -27.89
C ARG A 66 25.30 33.56 -26.70
N ARG A 67 24.18 33.25 -26.03
CA ARG A 67 24.17 32.36 -24.84
C ARG A 67 24.15 30.90 -25.30
N VAL A 68 25.07 30.09 -24.76
CA VAL A 68 25.18 28.66 -25.10
C VAL A 68 25.14 27.81 -23.83
N ILE A 69 24.21 26.86 -23.77
CA ILE A 69 24.13 25.81 -22.74
C ILE A 69 24.65 24.51 -23.36
N ARG A 70 25.52 23.78 -22.66
CA ARG A 70 26.08 22.51 -23.16
C ARG A 70 25.44 21.36 -22.39
N ILE A 71 24.74 20.47 -23.10
CA ILE A 71 24.13 19.26 -22.53
C ILE A 71 24.85 18.06 -23.18
N LEU A 72 25.72 17.42 -22.41
CA LEU A 72 26.62 16.37 -22.90
C LEU A 72 26.35 15.04 -22.18
N GLY A 73 26.75 13.93 -22.79
CA GLY A 73 26.62 12.57 -22.22
C GLY A 73 25.22 11.95 -22.35
N VAL A 74 24.31 12.60 -23.09
CA VAL A 74 22.94 12.14 -23.34
C VAL A 74 22.66 12.19 -24.85
N PRO A 75 21.85 11.27 -25.41
CA PRO A 75 21.48 11.28 -26.83
C PRO A 75 20.81 12.58 -27.26
N ASP A 76 21.10 13.05 -28.48
CA ASP A 76 20.57 14.32 -29.02
C ASP A 76 19.04 14.39 -28.98
N ASP A 77 18.36 13.27 -29.27
CA ASP A 77 16.91 13.19 -29.29
C ASP A 77 16.31 13.24 -27.88
N ALA A 78 16.99 12.68 -26.87
CA ALA A 78 16.58 12.83 -25.47
C ALA A 78 16.72 14.27 -24.98
N VAL A 79 17.76 15.00 -25.44
CA VAL A 79 17.89 16.44 -25.17
C VAL A 79 16.77 17.22 -25.84
N MET A 80 16.42 16.88 -27.09
CA MET A 80 15.30 17.50 -27.80
C MET A 80 13.97 17.25 -27.06
N ALA A 81 13.71 16.02 -26.63
CA ALA A 81 12.53 15.66 -25.84
C ALA A 81 12.47 16.46 -24.54
N PHE A 82 13.59 16.56 -23.81
CA PHE A 82 13.68 17.35 -22.59
C PHE A 82 13.33 18.83 -22.81
N VAL A 83 13.84 19.44 -23.88
CA VAL A 83 13.52 20.83 -24.23
C VAL A 83 12.04 20.96 -24.60
N ARG A 84 11.48 20.06 -25.41
CA ARG A 84 10.05 20.08 -25.76
C ARG A 84 9.16 20.03 -24.52
N LEU A 85 9.45 19.10 -23.61
CA LEU A 85 8.71 18.94 -22.36
C LEU A 85 8.72 20.19 -21.47
N ILE A 86 9.85 20.91 -21.44
CA ILE A 86 9.94 22.21 -20.77
C ILE A 86 8.96 23.22 -21.38
N TYR A 87 8.85 23.25 -22.72
CA TYR A 87 7.95 24.16 -23.44
C TYR A 87 6.48 23.81 -23.25
N SER A 88 6.15 22.53 -23.10
CA SER A 88 4.77 22.04 -22.94
C SER A 88 4.16 22.38 -21.57
N SER A 89 4.91 23.05 -20.69
CA SER A 89 4.44 23.59 -19.40
C SER A 89 3.80 22.56 -18.46
N GLY A 90 4.16 21.28 -18.63
CA GLY A 90 3.64 20.16 -17.86
C GLY A 90 2.36 19.53 -18.37
N CYS A 91 1.83 19.96 -19.51
CA CYS A 91 0.76 19.27 -20.23
C CYS A 91 1.40 18.29 -21.23
N MET A 92 1.31 16.98 -20.95
CA MET A 92 1.92 15.95 -21.79
C MET A 92 0.98 15.60 -22.94
N SER A 93 1.46 15.70 -24.18
CA SER A 93 0.77 15.13 -25.36
C SER A 93 1.04 13.62 -25.48
N LEU A 94 0.31 12.94 -26.36
CA LEU A 94 0.53 11.50 -26.65
C LEU A 94 1.95 11.25 -27.18
N ASP A 95 2.45 12.12 -28.06
CA ASP A 95 3.82 12.02 -28.58
C ASP A 95 4.85 12.14 -27.45
N GLU A 96 4.59 13.02 -26.49
CA GLU A 96 5.47 13.24 -25.33
C GLU A 96 5.44 12.08 -24.32
N GLU A 97 4.31 11.39 -24.18
CA GLU A 97 4.24 10.13 -23.42
C GLU A 97 5.07 9.01 -24.09
N GLU A 98 5.07 8.96 -25.41
CA GLU A 98 5.90 8.01 -26.15
C GLU A 98 7.39 8.31 -25.97
N GLU A 99 7.77 9.60 -26.08
CA GLU A 99 9.13 10.07 -25.82
C GLU A 99 9.55 9.80 -24.37
N MET A 100 8.64 9.94 -23.40
CA MET A 100 8.87 9.52 -22.00
C MET A 100 9.14 8.01 -21.90
N GLY A 101 8.45 7.21 -22.72
CA GLY A 101 8.66 5.78 -22.82
C GLY A 101 10.04 5.40 -23.40
N ARG A 102 10.50 6.13 -24.42
CA ARG A 102 11.79 5.86 -25.08
C ARG A 102 12.99 6.43 -24.32
N TYR A 103 12.85 7.64 -23.76
CA TYR A 103 13.95 8.41 -23.17
C TYR A 103 13.82 8.62 -21.66
N GLY A 104 12.91 7.93 -20.97
CA GLY A 104 12.59 8.17 -19.55
C GLY A 104 13.79 8.19 -18.61
N LEU A 105 14.80 7.33 -18.80
CA LEU A 105 16.03 7.34 -17.98
C LEU A 105 16.85 8.62 -18.20
N HIS A 106 17.03 9.01 -19.45
CA HIS A 106 17.72 10.25 -19.81
C HIS A 106 16.98 11.48 -19.30
N LEU A 107 15.65 11.49 -19.41
CA LEU A 107 14.80 12.57 -18.91
C LEU A 107 14.85 12.67 -17.38
N LEU A 108 14.94 11.55 -16.65
CA LEU A 108 15.14 11.55 -15.21
C LEU A 108 16.47 12.23 -14.84
N VAL A 109 17.56 11.86 -15.53
CA VAL A 109 18.89 12.44 -15.30
C VAL A 109 18.90 13.94 -15.62
N LEU A 110 18.36 14.35 -16.78
CA LEU A 110 18.30 15.74 -17.19
C LEU A 110 17.43 16.58 -16.25
N SER A 111 16.26 16.07 -15.87
CA SER A 111 15.36 16.77 -14.95
C SER A 111 15.95 16.90 -13.54
N HIS A 112 16.74 15.93 -13.08
CA HIS A 112 17.51 16.06 -11.84
C HIS A 112 18.64 17.09 -11.98
N ALA A 113 19.52 16.94 -12.98
CA ALA A 113 20.69 17.79 -13.19
C ALA A 113 20.33 19.27 -13.37
N TYR A 114 19.22 19.55 -14.06
CA TYR A 114 18.71 20.91 -14.27
C TYR A 114 17.58 21.28 -13.30
N SER A 115 17.32 20.49 -12.25
CA SER A 115 16.33 20.81 -11.20
C SER A 115 14.92 21.12 -11.71
N VAL A 116 14.46 20.42 -12.75
CA VAL A 116 13.09 20.51 -13.29
C VAL A 116 12.18 19.55 -12.52
N GLY A 117 11.74 19.96 -11.33
CA GLY A 117 11.14 19.06 -10.34
C GLY A 117 9.82 18.39 -10.77
N TRP A 118 8.98 19.06 -11.55
CA TRP A 118 7.73 18.46 -12.05
C TRP A 118 8.01 17.32 -13.03
N LEU A 119 8.99 17.51 -13.93
CA LEU A 119 9.39 16.53 -14.93
C LEU A 119 10.05 15.33 -14.25
N LYS A 120 10.91 15.56 -13.26
CA LYS A 120 11.49 14.48 -12.45
C LYS A 120 10.41 13.59 -11.84
N ARG A 121 9.35 14.18 -11.27
CA ARG A 121 8.22 13.42 -10.72
C ARG A 121 7.44 12.65 -11.79
N ALA A 122 7.27 13.22 -12.98
CA ALA A 122 6.63 12.54 -14.09
C ALA A 122 7.47 11.32 -14.55
N CYS A 123 8.78 11.49 -14.68
CA CYS A 123 9.71 10.39 -14.97
C CYS A 123 9.65 9.29 -13.91
N GLU A 124 9.62 9.65 -12.61
CA GLU A 124 9.49 8.66 -11.53
C GLU A 124 8.22 7.82 -11.66
N VAL A 125 7.09 8.42 -12.05
CA VAL A 125 5.83 7.70 -12.26
C VAL A 125 5.91 6.82 -13.51
N ALA A 126 6.35 7.37 -14.64
CA ALA A 126 6.42 6.65 -15.91
C ALA A 126 7.36 5.44 -15.85
N LEU A 127 8.56 5.62 -15.28
CA LEU A 127 9.54 4.54 -15.08
C LEU A 127 9.02 3.49 -14.09
N ALA A 128 8.33 3.90 -13.02
CA ALA A 128 7.73 2.99 -12.06
C ALA A 128 6.63 2.08 -12.65
N LEU A 129 5.91 2.56 -13.67
CA LEU A 129 4.88 1.78 -14.38
C LEU A 129 5.48 0.78 -15.37
N ARG A 130 6.64 1.10 -15.95
CA ARG A 130 7.35 0.29 -16.96
C ARG A 130 8.44 -0.60 -16.37
N LEU A 131 8.54 -0.66 -15.04
CA LEU A 131 9.60 -1.37 -14.34
C LEU A 131 9.50 -2.89 -14.54
N THR A 132 10.56 -3.50 -15.04
CA THR A 132 10.68 -4.95 -15.27
C THR A 132 11.74 -5.58 -14.38
N ALA A 133 11.73 -6.91 -14.24
CA ALA A 133 12.78 -7.63 -13.52
C ALA A 133 14.15 -7.47 -14.20
N GLU A 134 14.18 -7.38 -15.53
CA GLU A 134 15.40 -7.19 -16.33
C GLU A 134 16.07 -5.84 -16.04
N GLY A 135 15.31 -4.74 -16.04
CA GLY A 135 15.87 -3.39 -15.89
C GLY A 135 15.86 -2.82 -14.47
N VAL A 136 15.32 -3.50 -13.46
CA VAL A 136 15.12 -2.91 -12.12
C VAL A 136 16.42 -2.47 -11.45
N VAL A 137 17.52 -3.18 -11.68
CA VAL A 137 18.81 -2.87 -11.06
C VAL A 137 19.37 -1.55 -11.61
N ASP A 138 19.34 -1.37 -12.92
CA ASP A 138 19.79 -0.14 -13.58
C ASP A 138 18.93 1.06 -13.16
N VAL A 139 17.60 0.87 -13.12
CA VAL A 139 16.66 1.90 -12.68
C VAL A 139 16.86 2.24 -11.20
N LEU A 140 17.15 1.25 -10.34
CA LEU A 140 17.43 1.47 -8.92
C LEU A 140 18.69 2.34 -8.74
N LEU A 141 19.77 2.01 -9.46
CA LEU A 141 21.03 2.76 -9.44
C LEU A 141 20.81 4.21 -9.88
N LEU A 142 20.13 4.42 -11.00
CA LEU A 142 19.79 5.76 -11.47
C LEU A 142 18.88 6.51 -10.51
N ALA A 143 17.89 5.82 -9.92
CA ALA A 143 17.00 6.43 -8.94
C ALA A 143 17.77 6.92 -7.69
N ARG A 144 18.79 6.17 -7.25
CA ARG A 144 19.68 6.58 -6.16
C ARG A 144 20.53 7.79 -6.57
N GLN A 145 21.16 7.76 -7.74
CA GLN A 145 21.99 8.86 -8.23
C GLN A 145 21.22 10.15 -8.49
N CYS A 146 19.95 10.05 -8.87
CA CYS A 146 19.10 11.18 -9.15
C CYS A 146 18.24 11.63 -7.95
N ASP A 147 18.47 11.12 -6.74
CA ASP A 147 17.64 11.38 -5.54
C ASP A 147 16.12 11.16 -5.77
N ALA A 148 15.76 10.12 -6.51
CA ALA A 148 14.40 9.80 -6.93
C ALA A 148 13.75 8.77 -5.98
N ALA A 149 13.48 9.20 -4.75
CA ALA A 149 13.11 8.29 -3.64
C ALA A 149 11.85 7.45 -3.90
N ARG A 150 10.84 7.95 -4.63
CA ARG A 150 9.62 7.16 -4.90
C ARG A 150 9.90 6.04 -5.91
N LEU A 151 10.70 6.34 -6.93
CA LEU A 151 11.16 5.34 -7.89
C LEU A 151 12.09 4.31 -7.23
N TYR A 152 13.02 4.75 -6.39
CA TYR A 152 13.87 3.86 -5.59
C TYR A 152 13.05 2.85 -4.78
N LEU A 153 12.06 3.35 -4.03
CA LEU A 153 11.15 2.50 -3.27
C LEU A 153 10.35 1.54 -4.16
N ARG A 154 9.98 1.96 -5.38
CA ARG A 154 9.28 1.08 -6.32
C ARG A 154 10.18 -0.05 -6.80
N CYS A 155 11.45 0.24 -7.07
CA CYS A 155 12.46 -0.75 -7.44
C CYS A 155 12.67 -1.77 -6.32
N MET A 156 12.87 -1.31 -5.08
CA MET A 156 13.00 -2.18 -3.90
C MET A 156 11.77 -3.07 -3.69
N LYS A 157 10.56 -2.55 -3.93
CA LYS A 157 9.32 -3.36 -3.87
C LYS A 157 9.25 -4.44 -4.96
N LEU A 158 9.74 -4.15 -6.18
CA LEU A 158 9.78 -5.15 -7.24
C LEU A 158 10.81 -6.24 -6.92
N LEU A 159 12.00 -5.85 -6.44
CA LEU A 159 13.02 -6.78 -5.92
C LEU A 159 12.41 -7.70 -4.86
N ALA A 160 11.68 -7.17 -3.87
CA ALA A 160 11.02 -7.99 -2.84
C ALA A 160 9.90 -8.90 -3.37
N LYS A 161 9.29 -8.55 -4.50
CA LYS A 161 8.22 -9.34 -5.12
C LYS A 161 8.78 -10.49 -5.97
N ASP A 162 9.84 -10.23 -6.73
CA ASP A 162 10.33 -11.15 -7.77
C ASP A 162 11.86 -11.23 -7.84
N PHE A 163 12.50 -11.36 -6.67
CA PHE A 163 13.96 -11.45 -6.57
C PHE A 163 14.54 -12.63 -7.36
N ALA A 164 13.78 -13.72 -7.50
CA ALA A 164 14.23 -14.91 -8.22
C ALA A 164 14.45 -14.65 -9.72
N ALA A 165 13.63 -13.79 -10.33
CA ALA A 165 13.85 -13.33 -11.70
C ALA A 165 15.04 -12.38 -11.78
N VAL A 166 15.09 -11.37 -10.89
CA VAL A 166 16.16 -10.35 -10.90
C VAL A 166 17.54 -10.96 -10.69
N LYS A 167 17.69 -11.95 -9.80
CA LYS A 167 18.97 -12.61 -9.53
C LYS A 167 19.61 -13.24 -10.78
N LYS A 168 18.82 -13.55 -11.80
CA LYS A 168 19.29 -14.16 -13.05
C LYS A 168 19.78 -13.13 -14.09
N THR A 169 19.54 -11.84 -13.86
CA THR A 169 19.86 -10.80 -14.84
C THR A 169 21.36 -10.47 -14.81
N GLU A 170 21.88 -10.04 -15.96
CA GLU A 170 23.25 -9.56 -16.07
C GLU A 170 23.49 -8.33 -15.20
N ALA A 171 22.49 -7.44 -15.11
CA ALA A 171 22.57 -6.24 -14.27
C ALA A 171 22.75 -6.59 -12.77
N TRP A 172 22.11 -7.65 -12.28
CA TRP A 172 22.34 -8.13 -10.91
C TRP A 172 23.77 -8.66 -10.74
N GLN A 173 24.25 -9.49 -11.67
CA GLN A 173 25.61 -10.03 -11.61
C GLN A 173 26.67 -8.91 -11.65
N PHE A 174 26.44 -7.89 -12.48
CA PHE A 174 27.29 -6.71 -12.55
C PHE A 174 27.29 -5.95 -11.22
N LEU A 175 26.12 -5.75 -10.61
CA LEU A 175 26.02 -5.12 -9.30
C LEU A 175 26.79 -5.90 -8.22
N GLN A 176 26.72 -7.22 -8.20
CA GLN A 176 27.49 -8.05 -7.25
C GLN A 176 29.01 -7.87 -7.40
N ALA A 177 29.48 -7.72 -8.65
CA ALA A 177 30.90 -7.55 -8.92
C ALA A 177 31.42 -6.13 -8.58
N ASN A 178 30.56 -5.11 -8.66
CA ASN A 178 30.99 -3.71 -8.65
C ASN A 178 30.50 -2.88 -7.45
N ASP A 179 29.40 -3.26 -6.79
CA ASP A 179 28.85 -2.55 -5.61
C ASP A 179 28.34 -3.53 -4.53
N PRO A 180 29.25 -4.13 -3.75
CA PRO A 180 28.88 -5.06 -2.66
C PRO A 180 28.06 -4.41 -1.54
N TRP A 181 28.18 -3.08 -1.36
CA TRP A 181 27.42 -2.36 -0.34
C TRP A 181 25.95 -2.23 -0.72
N LEU A 182 25.67 -1.92 -1.99
CA LEU A 182 24.31 -1.89 -2.49
C LEU A 182 23.70 -3.29 -2.53
N GLU A 183 24.47 -4.33 -2.88
CA GLU A 183 24.01 -5.71 -2.73
C GLU A 183 23.57 -6.00 -1.28
N LEU A 184 24.41 -5.67 -0.30
CA LEU A 184 24.10 -5.90 1.11
C LEU A 184 22.83 -5.14 1.54
N GLU A 185 22.69 -3.87 1.14
CA GLU A 185 21.48 -3.07 1.42
C GLU A 185 20.22 -3.74 0.85
N ILE A 186 20.28 -4.21 -0.40
CA ILE A 186 19.18 -4.91 -1.05
C ILE A 186 18.85 -6.20 -0.28
N LEU A 187 19.84 -7.03 0.02
CA LEU A 187 19.62 -8.31 0.71
C LEU A 187 19.04 -8.12 2.13
N GLN A 188 19.50 -7.11 2.88
CA GLN A 188 18.95 -6.76 4.19
C GLN A 188 17.48 -6.35 4.07
N PHE A 189 17.16 -5.48 3.13
CA PHE A 189 15.79 -5.07 2.86
C PHE A 189 14.89 -6.27 2.50
N LEU A 190 15.38 -7.19 1.66
CA LEU A 190 14.65 -8.40 1.27
C LEU A 190 14.39 -9.32 2.47
N GLN A 191 15.39 -9.52 3.33
CA GLN A 191 15.26 -10.32 4.54
C GLN A 191 14.20 -9.72 5.48
N GLU A 192 14.24 -8.40 5.71
CA GLU A 192 13.28 -7.69 6.53
C GLU A 192 11.86 -7.75 5.96
N ALA A 193 11.71 -7.60 4.64
CA ALA A 193 10.44 -7.72 3.95
C ALA A 193 9.83 -9.13 4.14
N GLU A 194 10.64 -10.18 4.03
CA GLU A 194 10.20 -11.56 4.23
C GLU A 194 9.84 -11.85 5.70
N LEU A 195 10.63 -11.36 6.66
CA LEU A 195 10.31 -11.46 8.09
C LEU A 195 9.01 -10.72 8.42
N ARG A 196 8.79 -9.54 7.83
CA ARG A 196 7.55 -8.78 7.98
C ARG A 196 6.37 -9.54 7.39
N LYS A 197 6.51 -10.14 6.21
CA LYS A 197 5.49 -10.98 5.57
C LYS A 197 5.12 -12.18 6.45
N LYS A 198 6.11 -12.90 6.98
CA LYS A 198 5.89 -14.01 7.94
C LYS A 198 5.17 -13.54 9.20
N ARG A 199 5.58 -12.40 9.79
CA ARG A 199 4.92 -11.83 10.98
C ARG A 199 3.47 -11.44 10.72
N VAL A 200 3.20 -10.78 9.60
CA VAL A 200 1.84 -10.39 9.19
C VAL A 200 0.99 -11.64 8.91
N GLY A 201 1.56 -12.64 8.23
CA GLY A 201 0.92 -13.93 7.97
C GLY A 201 0.52 -14.63 9.27
N ARG A 202 1.44 -14.77 10.23
CA ARG A 202 1.16 -15.33 11.57
C ARG A 202 0.06 -14.54 12.29
N LYS A 203 0.15 -13.21 12.32
CA LYS A 203 -0.89 -12.35 12.94
C LYS A 203 -2.26 -12.54 12.31
N ARG A 204 -2.33 -12.66 10.98
CA ARG A 204 -3.58 -12.96 10.26
C ARG A 204 -4.11 -14.36 10.57
N ALA A 205 -3.24 -15.37 10.61
CA ALA A 205 -3.63 -16.73 10.97
C ALA A 205 -4.19 -16.81 12.40
N TYR A 206 -3.50 -16.24 13.39
CA TYR A 206 -4.01 -16.16 14.75
C TYR A 206 -5.33 -15.40 14.85
N ARG A 207 -5.46 -14.29 14.10
CA ARG A 207 -6.72 -13.52 14.07
C ARG A 207 -7.89 -14.38 13.59
N ARG A 208 -7.72 -15.16 12.51
CA ARG A 208 -8.76 -16.08 12.01
C ARG A 208 -9.18 -17.09 13.08
N VAL A 209 -8.23 -17.67 13.79
CA VAL A 209 -8.54 -18.60 14.90
C VAL A 209 -9.34 -17.90 16.00
N TYR A 210 -9.00 -16.67 16.37
CA TYR A 210 -9.76 -15.92 17.38
C TYR A 210 -11.16 -15.53 16.91
N GLU A 211 -11.34 -15.24 15.62
CA GLU A 211 -12.63 -14.99 14.99
C GLU A 211 -13.49 -16.25 15.00
N GLU A 212 -12.95 -17.41 14.60
CA GLU A 212 -13.64 -18.71 14.65
C GLU A 212 -14.05 -19.09 16.08
N LEU A 213 -13.19 -18.85 17.07
CA LEU A 213 -13.54 -19.04 18.48
C LEU A 213 -14.65 -18.08 18.92
N GLY A 214 -14.61 -16.82 18.48
CA GLY A 214 -15.66 -15.83 18.74
C GLY A 214 -17.01 -16.26 18.16
N ASP A 215 -17.04 -16.70 16.91
CA ASP A 215 -18.23 -17.22 16.24
C ASP A 215 -18.75 -18.50 16.93
N ALA A 216 -17.84 -19.36 17.42
CA ALA A 216 -18.22 -20.53 18.21
C ALA A 216 -18.89 -20.13 19.54
N MET A 217 -18.40 -19.08 20.22
CA MET A 217 -19.04 -18.57 21.44
C MET A 217 -20.44 -18.02 21.17
N GLU A 218 -20.64 -17.31 20.05
CA GLU A 218 -21.95 -16.83 19.61
C GLU A 218 -22.89 -18.00 19.30
N CYS A 219 -22.41 -19.02 18.57
CA CYS A 219 -23.20 -20.22 18.28
C CYS A 219 -23.59 -20.98 19.56
N LEU A 220 -22.67 -21.11 20.53
CA LEU A 220 -22.95 -21.71 21.84
C LEU A 220 -24.04 -20.94 22.59
N GLN A 221 -23.95 -19.61 22.64
CA GLN A 221 -24.99 -18.80 23.25
C GLN A 221 -26.34 -18.99 22.55
N HIS A 222 -26.38 -18.98 21.21
CA HIS A 222 -27.63 -19.21 20.49
C HIS A 222 -28.22 -20.60 20.71
N MET A 223 -27.40 -21.67 20.70
CA MET A 223 -27.88 -23.04 20.93
C MET A 223 -28.56 -23.23 22.29
N TYR A 224 -28.01 -22.62 23.35
CA TYR A 224 -28.50 -22.80 24.72
C TYR A 224 -29.50 -21.72 25.17
N MET A 225 -29.60 -20.60 24.45
CA MET A 225 -30.52 -19.49 24.76
C MET A 225 -31.76 -19.46 23.86
N ALA A 226 -31.79 -20.17 22.73
CA ALA A 226 -32.97 -20.28 21.88
C ALA A 226 -34.14 -20.89 22.68
N ARG A 227 -35.16 -20.08 22.98
CA ARG A 227 -36.41 -20.58 23.55
C ARG A 227 -37.05 -21.55 22.55
N GLU A 228 -37.53 -22.68 23.05
CA GLU A 228 -38.30 -23.66 22.29
C GLU A 228 -39.46 -22.94 21.59
N GLY A 229 -39.31 -22.68 20.28
CA GLY A 229 -40.30 -21.93 19.48
C GLY A 229 -39.73 -21.02 18.40
N SER A 230 -38.47 -20.57 18.50
CA SER A 230 -37.84 -19.64 17.53
C SER A 230 -36.62 -20.25 16.82
N LYS A 231 -36.70 -21.54 16.45
CA LYS A 231 -35.62 -22.27 15.75
C LYS A 231 -35.38 -21.82 14.30
N LYS A 232 -36.15 -20.87 13.76
CA LYS A 232 -36.07 -20.49 12.35
C LYS A 232 -35.50 -19.07 12.23
N ASN A 233 -34.33 -18.99 11.61
CA ASN A 233 -33.69 -17.78 11.06
C ASN A 233 -32.67 -17.01 11.92
N HIS A 234 -31.88 -17.66 12.78
CA HIS A 234 -30.60 -17.04 13.17
C HIS A 234 -29.55 -17.32 12.09
N PRO A 235 -28.83 -16.31 11.53
CA PRO A 235 -27.88 -16.51 10.42
C PRO A 235 -26.75 -17.50 10.71
N CYS A 236 -26.51 -17.87 11.98
CA CYS A 236 -25.51 -18.87 12.35
C CYS A 236 -25.98 -20.33 12.25
N SER A 237 -27.28 -20.61 12.13
CA SER A 237 -27.81 -22.00 12.22
C SER A 237 -27.47 -22.88 11.01
N SER A 238 -27.18 -22.28 9.86
CA SER A 238 -26.69 -22.97 8.65
C SER A 238 -25.16 -23.07 8.59
N SER A 239 -24.44 -22.46 9.55
CA SER A 239 -22.97 -22.42 9.52
C SER A 239 -22.36 -23.78 9.85
N ALA A 240 -21.23 -24.10 9.20
CA ALA A 240 -20.44 -25.29 9.53
C ALA A 240 -20.01 -25.31 11.01
N CYS A 241 -19.78 -24.12 11.61
CA CYS A 241 -19.47 -23.96 13.03
C CYS A 241 -20.58 -24.53 13.92
N TYR A 242 -21.84 -24.14 13.68
CA TYR A 242 -22.99 -24.61 14.45
C TYR A 242 -23.15 -26.14 14.39
N ARG A 243 -23.07 -26.73 13.19
CA ARG A 243 -23.15 -28.19 13.01
C ARG A 243 -22.02 -28.92 13.73
N ASN A 244 -20.79 -28.42 13.64
CA ASN A 244 -19.63 -29.02 14.32
C ASN A 244 -19.78 -28.96 15.85
N LEU A 245 -20.30 -27.85 16.39
CA LEU A 245 -20.56 -27.74 17.83
C LEU A 245 -21.67 -28.68 18.28
N GLN A 246 -22.74 -28.85 17.50
CA GLN A 246 -23.82 -29.78 17.80
C GLN A 246 -23.29 -31.23 17.93
N LEU A 247 -22.39 -31.65 17.04
CA LEU A 247 -21.74 -32.96 17.10
C LEU A 247 -20.86 -33.10 18.35
N LEU A 248 -20.14 -32.05 18.75
CA LEU A 248 -19.32 -32.05 19.97
C LEU A 248 -20.18 -32.15 21.24
N ILE A 249 -21.32 -31.44 21.27
CA ILE A 249 -22.29 -31.49 22.38
C ILE A 249 -22.89 -32.89 22.51
N GLN A 250 -23.37 -33.46 21.41
CA GLN A 250 -23.92 -34.82 21.38
C GLN A 250 -22.90 -35.87 21.82
N HIS A 251 -21.66 -35.75 21.33
CA HIS A 251 -20.59 -36.65 21.74
C HIS A 251 -20.26 -36.51 23.23
N LEU A 252 -20.17 -35.30 23.77
CA LEU A 252 -19.89 -35.08 25.18
C LEU A 252 -20.97 -35.71 26.08
N ALA A 253 -22.24 -35.66 25.66
CA ALA A 253 -23.34 -36.28 26.39
C ALA A 253 -23.21 -37.82 26.45
N ALA A 254 -22.87 -38.46 25.32
CA ALA A 254 -22.84 -39.92 25.20
C ALA A 254 -21.47 -40.58 25.53
N CYS A 255 -20.37 -39.82 25.61
CA CYS A 255 -19.04 -40.42 25.76
C CYS A 255 -18.78 -40.94 27.18
N PRO A 256 -18.35 -42.21 27.35
CA PRO A 256 -18.03 -42.79 28.67
C PRO A 256 -16.67 -42.35 29.24
N ARG A 257 -15.74 -41.87 28.38
CA ARG A 257 -14.37 -41.47 28.78
C ARG A 257 -14.12 -39.97 28.63
N ARG A 258 -15.00 -39.15 29.22
CA ARG A 258 -15.01 -37.68 29.03
C ARG A 258 -13.68 -36.98 29.34
N LYS A 259 -12.94 -37.45 30.35
CA LYS A 259 -11.67 -36.83 30.79
C LYS A 259 -10.47 -37.12 29.88
N ALA A 260 -10.50 -38.24 29.15
CA ALA A 260 -9.39 -38.68 28.29
C ALA A 260 -9.72 -38.60 26.80
N CYS A 261 -10.99 -38.40 26.42
CA CYS A 261 -11.41 -38.31 25.04
C CYS A 261 -11.01 -36.96 24.42
N PRO A 262 -10.27 -36.92 23.30
CA PRO A 262 -9.85 -35.67 22.66
C PRO A 262 -11.02 -34.77 22.24
N ARG A 263 -12.14 -35.35 21.78
CA ARG A 263 -13.36 -34.59 21.38
C ARG A 263 -14.04 -33.94 22.60
N CYS A 264 -14.14 -34.68 23.70
CA CYS A 264 -14.67 -34.14 24.96
C CYS A 264 -13.75 -33.05 25.53
N CYS A 265 -12.43 -33.25 25.49
CA CYS A 265 -11.48 -32.25 25.96
C CYS A 265 -11.61 -30.93 25.20
N ARG A 266 -11.73 -30.97 23.87
CA ARG A 266 -11.96 -29.77 23.05
C ARG A 266 -13.28 -29.07 23.40
N MET A 267 -14.37 -29.82 23.59
CA MET A 267 -15.65 -29.25 24.00
C MET A 267 -15.57 -28.59 25.39
N LEU A 268 -14.91 -29.25 26.35
CA LEU A 268 -14.69 -28.71 27.69
C LEU A 268 -13.80 -27.45 27.65
N GLN A 269 -12.81 -27.37 26.76
CA GLN A 269 -12.02 -26.15 26.53
C GLN A 269 -12.87 -24.98 26.00
N LEU A 270 -13.82 -25.24 25.09
CA LEU A 270 -14.75 -24.22 24.59
C LEU A 270 -15.70 -23.74 25.70
N LEU A 271 -16.20 -24.63 26.56
CA LEU A 271 -17.02 -24.26 27.71
C LEU A 271 -16.21 -23.45 28.75
N ARG A 272 -14.94 -23.81 28.97
CA ARG A 272 -14.00 -23.05 29.79
C ARG A 272 -13.78 -21.65 29.20
N LEU A 273 -13.57 -21.53 27.89
CA LEU A 273 -13.42 -20.25 27.20
C LEU A 273 -14.69 -19.38 27.33
N HIS A 274 -15.87 -19.98 27.15
CA HIS A 274 -17.14 -19.31 27.35
C HIS A 274 -17.25 -18.76 28.78
N SER A 275 -16.94 -19.58 29.80
CA SER A 275 -17.01 -19.14 31.20
C SER A 275 -16.15 -17.92 31.52
N ALA A 276 -14.99 -17.79 30.85
CA ALA A 276 -14.10 -16.65 31.00
C ALA A 276 -14.55 -15.39 30.23
N LEU A 277 -15.39 -15.55 29.20
CA LEU A 277 -15.95 -14.46 28.39
C LEU A 277 -17.36 -14.04 28.84
N CYS A 278 -18.01 -14.86 29.66
CA CYS A 278 -19.37 -14.64 30.13
C CYS A 278 -19.34 -13.60 31.26
N ASP A 279 -19.87 -12.41 31.00
CA ASP A 279 -20.02 -11.37 32.02
C ASP A 279 -21.22 -11.71 32.95
N ASP A 280 -21.08 -11.54 34.27
CA ASP A 280 -22.14 -11.81 35.28
C ASP A 280 -23.19 -10.68 35.36
N SER A 281 -23.11 -9.69 34.47
CA SER A 281 -23.90 -8.44 34.56
C SER A 281 -25.34 -8.56 34.07
N THR A 282 -25.71 -9.66 33.40
CA THR A 282 -27.10 -9.92 33.03
C THR A 282 -27.76 -10.72 34.14
N GLN A 283 -28.83 -10.19 34.75
CA GLN A 283 -29.59 -10.77 35.88
C GLN A 283 -30.22 -12.17 35.61
N GLN A 284 -29.84 -12.84 34.53
CA GLN A 284 -30.33 -14.14 34.11
C GLN A 284 -29.16 -15.13 34.11
N ALA A 285 -29.30 -16.22 34.88
CA ALA A 285 -28.28 -17.25 35.00
C ALA A 285 -27.90 -17.80 33.61
N CYS A 286 -26.59 -17.83 33.32
CA CYS A 286 -26.08 -18.35 32.05
C CYS A 286 -26.50 -19.82 31.88
N ARG A 287 -27.16 -20.15 30.75
CA ARG A 287 -27.70 -21.49 30.46
C ARG A 287 -26.66 -22.46 29.87
N ILE A 288 -25.44 -21.99 29.61
CA ILE A 288 -24.38 -22.84 29.03
C ILE A 288 -23.85 -23.79 30.11
N PRO A 289 -23.76 -25.10 29.84
CA PRO A 289 -23.35 -26.10 30.82
C PRO A 289 -21.94 -25.83 31.36
N LEU A 290 -21.75 -26.12 32.65
CA LEU A 290 -20.48 -25.98 33.37
C LEU A 290 -19.93 -24.55 33.47
N CYS A 291 -20.67 -23.52 33.03
CA CYS A 291 -20.22 -22.13 33.09
C CYS A 291 -19.88 -21.69 34.53
N SER A 292 -20.81 -21.89 35.48
CA SER A 292 -20.60 -21.58 36.90
C SER A 292 -19.46 -22.40 37.52
N HIS A 293 -19.40 -23.70 37.19
CA HIS A 293 -18.36 -24.60 37.67
C HIS A 293 -16.96 -24.15 37.24
N PHE A 294 -16.77 -23.77 35.97
CA PHE A 294 -15.47 -23.27 35.51
C PHE A 294 -15.11 -21.90 36.11
N LYS A 295 -16.08 -21.00 36.33
CA LYS A 295 -15.84 -19.72 37.03
C LYS A 295 -15.33 -19.92 38.45
N LEU A 296 -15.99 -20.78 39.23
CA LEU A 296 -15.56 -21.14 40.58
C LEU A 296 -14.15 -21.75 40.58
N ARG A 297 -13.90 -22.66 39.64
CA ARG A 297 -12.60 -23.32 39.52
C ARG A 297 -11.46 -22.34 39.18
N MET A 298 -11.72 -21.34 38.34
CA MET A 298 -10.72 -20.30 38.01
C MET A 298 -10.40 -19.40 39.22
N GLN A 299 -11.36 -19.18 40.13
CA GLN A 299 -11.13 -18.43 41.36
C GLN A 299 -10.33 -19.24 42.39
N GLN A 300 -10.49 -20.56 42.39
CA GLN A 300 -9.86 -21.46 43.36
C GLN A 300 -8.49 -21.99 42.91
N GLN A 301 -8.22 -22.08 41.61
CA GLN A 301 -6.96 -22.60 41.09
C GLN A 301 -5.86 -21.53 41.02
N LYS A 302 -4.76 -21.77 41.75
CA LYS A 302 -3.44 -21.21 41.42
C LYS A 302 -2.82 -22.04 40.30
N GLU A 303 -3.26 -21.83 39.05
CA GLU A 303 -2.52 -22.35 37.88
C GLU A 303 -1.11 -21.72 37.84
N GLY A 304 -0.15 -22.38 37.19
CA GLY A 304 1.18 -21.82 37.00
C GLY A 304 1.11 -20.46 36.28
N LYS A 305 1.92 -19.49 36.72
CA LYS A 305 1.84 -18.09 36.26
C LYS A 305 1.84 -17.96 34.73
N GLU A 306 2.68 -18.73 34.03
CA GLU A 306 2.78 -18.70 32.55
C GLU A 306 1.54 -19.28 31.84
N GLU A 307 0.95 -20.36 32.35
CA GLU A 307 -0.25 -20.97 31.78
C GLU A 307 -1.48 -20.08 32.00
N ALA A 308 -1.56 -19.46 33.17
CA ALA A 308 -2.59 -18.47 33.48
C ALA A 308 -2.47 -17.23 32.57
N ASP A 309 -1.26 -16.70 32.36
CA ASP A 309 -1.02 -15.51 31.52
C ASP A 309 -1.34 -15.79 30.05
N THR A 310 -0.96 -16.96 29.52
CA THR A 310 -1.29 -17.38 28.15
C THR A 310 -2.81 -17.57 27.96
N TRP A 311 -3.50 -18.17 28.93
CA TRP A 311 -4.96 -18.31 28.91
C TRP A 311 -5.66 -16.94 28.95
N GLN A 312 -5.23 -16.04 29.83
CA GLN A 312 -5.79 -14.69 29.91
C GLN A 312 -5.59 -13.90 28.61
N LEU A 313 -4.42 -14.05 27.97
CA LEU A 313 -4.16 -13.43 26.68
C LEU A 313 -5.11 -13.96 25.60
N LEU A 314 -5.34 -15.27 25.53
CA LEU A 314 -6.31 -15.89 24.63
C LEU A 314 -7.71 -15.27 24.82
N VAL A 315 -8.19 -15.23 26.06
CA VAL A 315 -9.51 -14.66 26.39
C VAL A 315 -9.62 -13.22 25.92
N LYS A 316 -8.60 -12.38 26.20
CA LYS A 316 -8.56 -10.98 25.74
C LYS A 316 -8.62 -10.88 24.22
N LYS A 317 -7.86 -11.72 23.48
CA LYS A 317 -7.84 -11.69 22.01
C LYS A 317 -9.18 -12.13 21.40
N VAL A 318 -9.81 -13.16 21.95
CA VAL A 318 -11.13 -13.62 21.50
C VAL A 318 -12.20 -12.57 21.80
N LYS A 319 -12.16 -11.91 22.98
CA LYS A 319 -13.08 -10.81 23.31
C LYS A 319 -13.00 -9.68 22.28
N VAL A 320 -11.78 -9.25 21.91
CA VAL A 320 -11.56 -8.23 20.87
C VAL A 320 -12.06 -8.70 19.50
N ALA A 321 -11.75 -9.93 19.09
CA ALA A 321 -12.18 -10.49 17.80
C ALA A 321 -13.71 -10.53 17.67
N ARG A 322 -14.41 -10.91 18.75
CA ARG A 322 -15.88 -10.95 18.80
C ARG A 322 -16.51 -9.56 18.65
N VAL A 323 -15.95 -8.56 19.32
CA VAL A 323 -16.38 -7.17 19.17
C VAL A 323 -16.21 -6.71 17.72
N MET A 324 -15.04 -6.94 17.11
CA MET A 324 -14.78 -6.58 15.71
C MET A 324 -15.73 -7.28 14.72
N SER A 325 -16.00 -8.57 14.93
CA SER A 325 -16.93 -9.36 14.10
C SER A 325 -18.36 -8.80 14.16
N SER A 326 -18.84 -8.44 15.35
CA SER A 326 -20.18 -7.84 15.49
C SER A 326 -20.31 -6.47 14.82
N PHE A 327 -19.28 -5.63 14.82
CA PHE A 327 -19.24 -4.39 14.04
C PHE A 327 -19.28 -4.63 12.52
N SER A 328 -18.54 -5.62 12.03
CA SER A 328 -18.56 -6.00 10.61
C SER A 328 -19.92 -6.54 10.16
N LYS A 329 -20.58 -7.35 11.01
CA LYS A 329 -21.94 -7.88 10.74
C LYS A 329 -23.00 -6.76 10.71
N ARG A 330 -22.88 -5.74 11.57
CA ARG A 330 -23.77 -4.55 11.57
C ARG A 330 -23.61 -3.69 10.30
N LYS A 331 -22.37 -3.41 9.88
CA LYS A 331 -22.11 -2.65 8.64
C LYS A 331 -22.61 -3.38 7.39
N GLY A 332 -22.52 -4.70 7.36
CA GLY A 332 -23.10 -5.50 6.27
C GLY A 332 -24.63 -5.46 6.23
N GLN A 333 -25.29 -5.34 7.39
CA GLN A 333 -26.75 -5.19 7.47
C GLN A 333 -27.23 -3.79 7.08
N GLU A 334 -26.48 -2.73 7.43
CA GLU A 334 -26.77 -1.36 6.99
C GLU A 334 -26.60 -1.19 5.46
N GLY A 335 -25.53 -1.74 4.87
CA GLY A 335 -25.31 -1.64 3.42
C GLY A 335 -26.30 -2.45 2.56
N VAL A 336 -26.85 -3.55 3.10
CA VAL A 336 -27.92 -4.32 2.43
C VAL A 336 -29.28 -3.59 2.56
N HIS A 337 -29.51 -2.88 3.66
CA HIS A 337 -30.73 -2.09 3.84
C HIS A 337 -30.75 -0.84 2.94
N GLU A 338 -29.59 -0.25 2.64
CA GLU A 338 -29.44 0.90 1.74
C GLU A 338 -29.64 0.52 0.25
N GLN A 339 -29.17 -0.66 -0.17
CA GLN A 339 -29.43 -1.20 -1.52
C GLN A 339 -30.89 -1.65 -1.73
N PHE A 340 -31.56 -2.17 -0.69
CA PHE A 340 -32.99 -2.49 -0.77
C PHE A 340 -33.89 -1.24 -0.79
N ALA A 341 -33.51 -0.16 -0.10
CA ALA A 341 -34.26 1.09 -0.11
C ALA A 341 -34.26 1.75 -1.50
N LEU A 342 -33.12 1.73 -2.21
CA LEU A 342 -33.00 2.27 -3.58
C LEU A 342 -33.80 1.47 -4.62
N CYS A 343 -34.03 0.18 -4.41
CA CYS A 343 -34.79 -0.67 -5.34
C CYS A 343 -36.32 -0.61 -5.13
N THR A 344 -36.80 -0.12 -3.98
CA THR A 344 -38.24 0.04 -3.70
C THR A 344 -38.82 1.39 -4.13
N THR A 345 -37.99 2.40 -4.38
CA THR A 345 -38.43 3.73 -4.85
C THR A 345 -38.63 3.83 -6.36
N THR A 346 -38.17 2.86 -7.16
CA THR A 346 -38.33 2.87 -8.63
C THR A 346 -39.57 2.13 -9.15
N ALA A 347 -40.42 1.59 -8.27
CA ALA A 347 -41.59 0.79 -8.65
C ALA A 347 -42.95 1.47 -8.37
N ARG A 348 -43.00 2.80 -8.20
CA ARG A 348 -44.25 3.55 -7.96
C ARG A 348 -44.50 4.76 -8.88
N THR A 349 -43.86 4.80 -10.05
CA THR A 349 -44.17 5.79 -11.09
C THR A 349 -44.31 5.10 -12.45
N SER A 350 -45.31 4.25 -12.55
CA SER A 350 -45.84 3.76 -13.83
C SER A 350 -47.16 3.06 -13.54
N ASP A 351 -48.19 3.87 -13.35
CA ASP A 351 -49.58 3.59 -13.70
C ASP A 351 -50.23 4.92 -14.11
#